data_AF-A0AAW5D9M9-F1
#
_entry.id   AF-A0AAW5D9M9-F1
#
_cell.length_a   1.000
_cell.length_b   1.000
_cell.length_c   1.000
_cell.angle_alpha   90.00
_cell.angle_beta   90.00
_cell.angle_gamma   90.00
#
_symmetry.space_group_name_H-M   'P 1'
#
loop_
_entity.id
_entity.type
_entity.pdbx_description
1 polymer ?
#
loop_
_entity_poly.entity_id
_entity_poly.type
_entity_poly.pdbx_seq_one_letter_code
_entity_poly.pdbx_strand_id
1 'polypeptide(L)'
;MKIYPEVLDPEQVGSYPAVAKSGGGYVWDEVLEYRVWCHPHDGAPDLEEGSDYYYAFDTFEEALECSNDIPGAERPLALVLQREYISEPITGQYEHIKEERITEWPVQFLERPKRNDLTISNFMSPNAPENKLDIIRGLA
;
A
#
# COMPACT_ATOMS: atom_id res chain seq x y z
N MET A 1 14.48 -14.16 2.23
CA MET A 1 13.27 -13.73 1.49
C MET A 1 12.37 -13.07 2.51
N LYS A 2 11.94 -11.81 2.27
CA LYS A 2 10.96 -11.17 3.15
C LYS A 2 9.59 -11.71 2.76
N ILE A 3 8.81 -12.13 3.74
CA ILE A 3 7.44 -12.61 3.53
C ILE A 3 6.54 -11.40 3.76
N TYR A 4 5.82 -10.98 2.72
CA TYR A 4 4.81 -9.93 2.85
C TYR A 4 3.45 -10.53 3.24
N PRO A 5 2.53 -9.74 3.83
CA PRO A 5 1.22 -10.24 4.27
C PRO A 5 0.41 -10.87 3.14
N GLU A 6 -0.39 -11.88 3.47
CA GLU A 6 -1.41 -12.41 2.55
C GLU A 6 -2.50 -11.34 2.31
N VAL A 7 -3.14 -11.42 1.14
CA VAL A 7 -4.33 -10.59 0.86
C VAL A 7 -5.50 -10.99 1.74
N LEU A 8 -6.41 -10.05 1.97
CA LEU A 8 -7.61 -10.24 2.77
C LEU A 8 -8.53 -11.33 2.19
N ASP A 9 -8.71 -11.30 0.87
CA ASP A 9 -9.61 -12.19 0.15
C ASP A 9 -9.08 -12.46 -1.27
N PRO A 10 -8.46 -13.62 -1.52
CA PRO A 10 -7.95 -13.99 -2.84
C PRO A 10 -9.01 -13.97 -3.94
N GLU A 11 -10.29 -14.20 -3.63
CA GLU A 11 -11.38 -14.17 -4.62
C GLU A 11 -11.73 -12.76 -5.10
N GLN A 12 -11.27 -11.72 -4.39
CA GLN A 12 -11.48 -10.31 -4.76
C GLN A 12 -10.31 -9.71 -5.56
N VAL A 13 -9.18 -10.41 -5.67
CA VAL A 13 -8.03 -9.92 -6.42
C VAL A 13 -8.41 -9.67 -7.89
N GLY A 14 -8.06 -8.49 -8.39
CA GLY A 14 -8.41 -7.98 -9.72
C GLY A 14 -9.80 -7.34 -9.82
N SER A 15 -10.61 -7.33 -8.76
CA SER A 15 -11.95 -6.73 -8.77
C SER A 15 -11.94 -5.25 -8.35
N TYR A 16 -10.88 -4.80 -7.67
CA TYR A 16 -10.77 -3.45 -7.15
C TYR A 16 -10.54 -2.42 -8.28
N PRO A 17 -11.08 -1.18 -8.16
CA PRO A 17 -10.84 -0.15 -9.15
C PRO A 17 -9.35 0.16 -9.34
N ALA A 18 -8.94 0.39 -10.59
CA ALA A 18 -7.58 0.82 -10.92
C ALA A 18 -7.18 2.09 -10.14
N VAL A 19 -8.10 3.06 -10.03
CA VAL A 19 -7.88 4.33 -9.33
C VAL A 19 -7.93 4.14 -7.82
N ALA A 20 -6.82 4.41 -7.15
CA ALA A 20 -6.71 4.43 -5.69
C ALA A 20 -6.46 5.86 -5.17
N LYS A 21 -6.70 6.09 -3.87
CA LYS A 21 -6.37 7.38 -3.24
C LYS A 21 -4.85 7.55 -3.18
N SER A 22 -4.38 8.76 -3.45
CA SER A 22 -2.99 9.16 -3.23
C SER A 22 -2.75 9.59 -1.77
N GLY A 23 -1.49 9.55 -1.33
CA GLY A 23 -1.09 9.90 0.04
C GLY A 23 -0.94 8.66 0.93
N GLY A 24 0.31 8.20 1.06
CA GLY A 24 0.72 6.90 1.58
C GLY A 24 0.58 6.67 3.08
N GLY A 25 -0.28 7.41 3.80
CA GLY A 25 -0.66 7.21 5.20
C GLY A 25 0.47 6.85 6.17
N TYR A 26 0.10 6.41 7.37
CA TYR A 26 1.05 5.93 8.38
C TYR A 26 0.77 4.52 8.85
N VAL A 27 -0.43 4.01 8.55
CA VAL A 27 -0.96 2.73 9.05
C VAL A 27 -1.63 1.99 7.90
N TRP A 28 -1.73 0.68 7.99
CA TRP A 28 -2.46 -0.16 7.05
C TRP A 28 -3.30 -1.18 7.83
N ASP A 29 -4.45 -1.53 7.28
CA ASP A 29 -5.36 -2.50 7.88
C ASP A 29 -5.28 -3.85 7.19
N GLU A 30 -5.39 -3.92 5.86
CA GLU A 30 -5.32 -5.19 5.13
C GLU A 30 -4.64 -4.97 3.78
N VAL A 31 -3.97 -6.00 3.25
CA VAL A 31 -3.57 -6.02 1.84
C VAL A 31 -4.75 -6.55 1.03
N LEU A 32 -5.10 -5.88 -0.05
CA LEU A 32 -6.21 -6.25 -0.93
C LEU A 32 -5.70 -7.00 -2.16
N GLU A 33 -4.62 -6.52 -2.76
CA GLU A 33 -3.94 -7.14 -3.90
C GLU A 33 -2.54 -6.55 -4.09
N TYR A 34 -1.66 -7.31 -4.72
CA TYR A 34 -0.37 -6.83 -5.22
C TYR A 34 -0.50 -6.47 -6.69
N ARG A 35 -0.12 -5.25 -7.06
CA ARG A 35 -0.27 -4.71 -8.41
C ARG A 35 1.07 -4.51 -9.08
N VAL A 36 1.17 -4.95 -10.32
CA VAL A 36 2.31 -4.71 -11.21
C VAL A 36 1.83 -3.81 -12.33
N TRP A 37 2.14 -2.51 -12.23
CA TRP A 37 1.83 -1.54 -13.27
C TRP A 37 2.76 -1.73 -14.47
N CYS A 38 2.20 -1.66 -15.68
CA CYS A 38 2.88 -1.88 -16.93
C CYS A 38 2.70 -0.66 -17.83
N HIS A 39 3.81 -0.14 -18.35
CA HIS A 39 3.86 1.10 -19.11
C HIS A 39 4.31 0.82 -20.54
N PRO A 40 3.40 0.85 -21.54
CA PRO A 40 3.78 0.61 -22.94
C PRO A 40 4.86 1.57 -23.44
N HIS A 41 4.84 2.81 -22.93
CA HIS A 41 5.84 3.84 -23.25
C HIS A 41 7.24 3.52 -22.71
N ASP A 42 7.35 2.67 -21.69
CA ASP A 42 8.60 2.17 -21.12
C ASP A 42 8.97 0.76 -21.62
N GLY A 43 8.22 0.22 -22.58
CA GLY A 43 8.53 -1.02 -23.27
C GLY A 43 7.63 -2.21 -22.93
N ALA A 44 6.59 -2.01 -22.12
CA ALA A 44 5.59 -3.06 -21.90
C ALA A 44 4.79 -3.34 -23.18
N PRO A 45 4.20 -4.55 -23.33
CA PRO A 45 3.27 -4.82 -24.41
C PRO A 45 2.12 -3.81 -24.41
N ASP A 46 1.79 -3.28 -25.58
CA ASP A 46 0.66 -2.37 -25.75
C ASP A 46 -0.65 -3.15 -25.85
N LEU A 47 -1.29 -3.36 -24.69
CA LEU A 47 -2.54 -4.11 -24.58
C LEU A 47 -3.78 -3.20 -24.52
N GLU A 48 -3.59 -1.92 -24.16
CA GLU A 48 -4.64 -0.96 -23.87
C GLU A 48 -4.47 0.35 -24.67
N GLU A 49 -4.07 0.22 -25.94
CA GLU A 49 -3.95 1.32 -26.91
C GLU A 49 -3.12 2.52 -26.39
N GLY A 50 -1.96 2.22 -25.81
CA GLY A 50 -1.00 3.16 -25.25
C GLY A 50 -1.28 3.54 -23.80
N SER A 51 -2.35 3.03 -23.19
CA SER A 51 -2.68 3.28 -21.78
C SER A 51 -1.89 2.34 -20.86
N ASP A 52 -1.60 2.83 -19.66
CA ASP A 52 -1.05 2.00 -18.59
C ASP A 52 -2.10 1.00 -18.10
N TYR A 53 -1.65 -0.19 -17.74
CA TYR A 53 -2.47 -1.26 -17.18
C TYR A 53 -1.73 -1.95 -16.04
N TYR A 54 -2.41 -2.85 -15.33
CA TYR A 54 -1.76 -3.62 -14.28
C TYR A 54 -2.25 -5.06 -14.24
N TYR A 55 -1.39 -5.92 -13.71
CA TYR A 55 -1.77 -7.26 -13.26
C TYR A 55 -1.93 -7.24 -11.73
N ALA A 56 -2.94 -7.95 -11.24
CA ALA A 56 -3.21 -8.10 -9.80
C ALA A 56 -2.91 -9.54 -9.36
N PHE A 57 -2.30 -9.68 -8.18
CA PHE A 57 -1.88 -10.95 -7.60
C PHE A 57 -2.27 -11.01 -6.11
N ASP A 58 -2.50 -12.22 -5.61
CA ASP A 58 -2.75 -12.48 -4.19
C ASP A 58 -1.45 -12.62 -3.37
N THR A 59 -0.33 -12.89 -4.03
CA THR A 59 1.00 -12.99 -3.42
C THR A 59 1.99 -11.98 -3.98
N PHE A 60 2.90 -11.52 -3.12
CA PHE A 60 3.98 -10.62 -3.55
C PHE A 60 4.96 -11.33 -4.48
N GLU A 61 5.21 -12.62 -4.24
CA GLU A 61 6.15 -13.44 -4.98
C GLU A 61 5.76 -13.53 -6.45
N GLU A 62 4.50 -13.85 -6.75
CA GLU A 62 4.00 -13.92 -8.13
C GLU A 62 4.02 -12.54 -8.81
N ALA A 63 3.64 -11.48 -8.07
CA ALA A 63 3.75 -10.12 -8.57
C ALA A 63 5.21 -9.75 -8.91
N LEU A 64 6.15 -10.13 -8.06
CA LEU A 64 7.56 -9.84 -8.29
C LEU A 64 8.10 -10.61 -9.50
N GLU A 65 7.77 -11.89 -9.64
CA GLU A 65 8.12 -12.69 -10.82
C GLU A 65 7.58 -12.03 -12.10
N CYS A 66 6.30 -11.67 -12.13
CA CYS A 66 5.68 -10.94 -13.24
C CYS A 66 6.43 -9.64 -13.58
N SER A 67 6.75 -8.81 -12.58
CA SER A 67 7.44 -7.54 -12.79
C SER A 67 8.85 -7.69 -13.37
N ASN A 68 9.53 -8.81 -13.11
CA ASN A 68 10.86 -9.06 -13.64
C ASN A 68 10.83 -9.56 -15.09
N ASP A 69 9.72 -10.19 -15.50
CA ASP A 69 9.57 -10.79 -16.82
C ASP A 69 9.03 -9.82 -17.87
N ILE A 70 8.35 -8.75 -17.45
CA ILE A 70 7.72 -7.76 -18.34
C ILE A 70 8.60 -6.50 -18.41
N PRO A 71 9.21 -6.19 -19.58
CA PRO A 71 9.87 -4.91 -19.79
C PRO A 71 8.89 -3.76 -19.57
N GLY A 72 9.33 -2.64 -18.98
CA GLY A 72 8.46 -1.50 -18.69
C GLY A 72 7.43 -1.74 -17.58
N ALA A 73 7.52 -2.84 -16.83
CA ALA A 73 6.75 -3.04 -15.62
C ALA A 73 7.42 -2.39 -14.39
N GLU A 74 6.61 -1.83 -13.49
CA GLU A 74 7.04 -1.35 -12.19
C GLU A 74 7.22 -2.50 -11.21
N ARG A 75 7.96 -2.23 -10.12
CA ARG A 75 7.98 -3.15 -8.98
C ARG A 75 6.60 -3.25 -8.34
N PRO A 76 6.25 -4.39 -7.72
CA PRO A 76 4.94 -4.56 -7.10
C PRO A 76 4.64 -3.46 -6.07
N LEU A 77 3.43 -2.92 -6.18
CA LEU A 77 2.79 -2.11 -5.15
C LEU A 77 1.74 -2.96 -4.43
N ALA A 78 1.47 -2.63 -3.18
CA ALA A 78 0.38 -3.23 -2.43
C ALA A 78 -0.81 -2.29 -2.42
N LEU A 79 -1.96 -2.75 -2.91
CA LEU A 79 -3.22 -2.09 -2.67
C LEU A 79 -3.64 -2.40 -1.22
N VAL A 80 -3.79 -1.37 -0.39
CA VAL A 80 -4.10 -1.54 1.03
C VAL A 80 -5.44 -0.91 1.39
N LEU A 81 -6.19 -1.63 2.21
CA LEU A 81 -7.32 -1.10 2.94
C LEU A 81 -6.81 -0.32 4.16
N GLN A 82 -7.42 0.83 4.39
CA GLN A 82 -7.30 1.59 5.63
C GLN A 82 -8.71 1.86 6.12
N ARG A 83 -9.08 1.26 7.24
CA ARG A 83 -10.40 1.48 7.87
C ARG A 83 -10.44 2.84 8.58
N GLU A 84 -9.29 3.24 9.10
CA GLU A 84 -9.01 4.56 9.64
C GLU A 84 -7.55 4.90 9.31
N TYR A 85 -7.24 6.19 9.17
CA TYR A 85 -5.88 6.60 8.81
C TYR A 85 -5.47 7.91 9.46
N ILE A 86 -4.16 8.17 9.39
CA ILE A 86 -3.55 9.42 9.82
C ILE A 86 -3.27 10.24 8.56
N SER A 87 -3.93 11.39 8.46
CA SER A 87 -3.63 12.41 7.47
C SER A 87 -2.55 13.35 8.01
N GLU A 88 -1.63 13.76 7.14
CA GLU A 88 -0.65 14.81 7.44
C GLU A 88 -0.76 15.89 6.36
N PRO A 89 -1.78 16.77 6.43
CA PRO A 89 -1.98 17.80 5.40
C PRO A 89 -0.82 18.81 5.36
N ILE A 90 -0.16 19.02 6.50
CA ILE A 90 1.02 19.85 6.68
C ILE A 90 2.03 19.05 7.48
N THR A 91 3.30 19.05 7.08
CA THR A 91 4.37 18.35 7.82
C THR A 91 4.31 18.65 9.32
N GLY A 92 4.20 17.60 10.13
CA GLY A 92 4.09 17.67 11.58
C GLY A 92 2.68 17.89 12.14
N GLN A 93 1.67 18.13 11.29
CA GLN A 93 0.27 18.22 11.71
C GLN A 93 -0.46 16.95 11.34
N TYR A 94 -0.94 16.21 12.33
CA TYR A 94 -1.55 14.91 12.13
C TYR A 94 -3.03 14.93 12.50
N GLU A 95 -3.86 14.39 11.63
CA GLU A 95 -5.31 14.31 11.80
C GLU A 95 -5.74 12.84 11.73
N HIS A 96 -6.56 12.39 12.68
CA HIS A 96 -7.15 11.06 12.66
C HIS A 96 -8.43 11.09 11.82
N ILE A 97 -8.41 10.41 10.68
CA ILE A 97 -9.57 10.27 9.82
C ILE A 97 -10.20 8.89 10.04
N LYS A 98 -11.50 8.89 10.34
CA LYS A 98 -12.31 7.69 10.62
C LYS A 98 -13.18 7.30 9.44
N GLU A 99 -12.55 7.18 8.28
CA GLU A 99 -13.20 6.83 7.02
C GLU A 99 -12.38 5.76 6.33
N GLU A 100 -13.08 4.80 5.72
CA GLU A 100 -12.44 3.74 4.96
C GLU A 100 -11.91 4.29 3.62
N ARG A 101 -10.70 3.86 3.23
CA ARG A 101 -10.16 4.14 1.91
C ARG A 101 -9.23 3.04 1.43
N ILE A 102 -9.02 3.02 0.13
CA ILE A 102 -8.04 2.17 -0.54
C ILE A 102 -6.94 3.06 -1.12
N THR A 103 -5.68 2.65 -0.92
CA THR A 103 -4.49 3.37 -1.40
C THR A 103 -3.41 2.38 -1.81
N GLU A 104 -2.52 2.78 -2.72
CA GLU A 104 -1.39 1.96 -3.14
C GLU A 104 -0.13 2.35 -2.38
N TRP A 105 0.56 1.36 -1.85
CA TRP A 105 1.78 1.52 -1.06
C TRP A 105 2.95 0.78 -1.69
N PRO A 106 4.18 1.35 -1.60
CA PRO A 106 5.39 0.54 -1.73
C PRO A 106 5.34 -0.62 -0.73
N VAL A 107 5.59 -1.84 -1.20
CA VAL A 107 5.48 -3.07 -0.38
C VAL A 107 6.32 -3.00 0.90
N GLN A 108 7.42 -2.25 0.91
CA GLN A 108 8.27 -2.08 2.09
C GLN A 108 7.53 -1.39 3.24
N PHE A 109 6.46 -0.63 2.97
CA PHE A 109 5.64 -0.01 4.02
C PHE A 109 4.75 -1.02 4.75
N LEU A 110 4.57 -2.23 4.22
CA LEU A 110 3.90 -3.33 4.93
C LEU A 110 4.75 -3.90 6.07
N GLU A 111 6.04 -3.57 6.12
CA GLU A 111 6.92 -3.92 7.25
C GLU A 111 6.61 -3.08 8.49
N ARG A 112 5.87 -1.97 8.32
CA ARG A 112 5.35 -1.20 9.45
C ARG A 112 4.33 -2.05 10.23
N PRO A 113 4.21 -1.87 11.55
CA PRO A 113 3.20 -2.59 12.32
C PRO A 113 1.80 -2.43 11.74
N LYS A 114 1.10 -3.56 11.54
CA LYS A 114 -0.32 -3.57 11.16
C LYS A 114 -1.14 -2.77 12.19
N ARG A 115 -2.09 -1.96 11.71
CA ARG A 115 -2.93 -1.14 12.59
C ARG A 115 -3.70 -2.02 13.57
N ASN A 116 -3.78 -1.58 14.82
CA ASN A 116 -4.73 -2.07 15.82
C ASN A 116 -5.44 -0.89 16.49
N ASP A 117 -6.37 -1.19 17.38
CA ASP A 117 -7.21 -0.21 18.09
C ASP A 117 -6.39 0.85 18.88
N LEU A 118 -5.15 0.54 19.23
CA LEU A 118 -4.26 1.44 19.97
C LEU A 118 -3.28 2.22 19.09
N THR A 119 -3.07 1.82 17.82
CA THR A 119 -2.02 2.40 16.96
C THR A 119 -2.21 3.91 16.80
N ILE A 120 -3.39 4.34 16.36
CA ILE A 120 -3.65 5.76 16.11
C ILE A 120 -3.80 6.54 17.42
N SER A 121 -4.51 5.99 18.42
CA SER A 121 -4.69 6.67 19.71
C SER A 121 -3.35 6.92 20.42
N ASN A 122 -2.43 5.95 20.38
CA ASN A 122 -1.10 6.11 20.97
C ASN A 122 -0.29 7.17 20.22
N PHE A 123 -0.37 7.21 18.89
CA PHE A 123 0.31 8.21 18.08
C PHE A 123 -0.21 9.64 18.30
N MET A 124 -1.53 9.78 18.48
CA MET A 124 -2.22 11.06 18.68
C MET A 124 -2.20 11.54 20.13
N SER A 125 -1.77 10.71 21.08
CA SER A 125 -1.74 11.03 22.49
C SER A 125 -0.88 12.28 22.77
N PRO A 126 -1.30 13.19 23.66
CA PRO A 126 -0.43 14.29 24.11
C PRO A 126 0.82 13.80 24.85
N ASN A 127 0.80 12.54 25.32
CA ASN A 127 1.92 11.88 25.97
C ASN A 127 2.64 10.90 25.02
N ALA A 128 2.39 10.97 23.70
CA ALA A 128 3.11 10.17 22.74
C ALA A 128 4.63 10.47 22.85
N PRO A 129 5.50 9.46 22.78
CA PRO A 129 6.94 9.68 22.88
C PRO A 129 7.45 10.52 21.71
N GLU A 130 8.58 11.20 21.89
CA GLU A 130 9.18 12.06 20.85
C GLU A 130 9.48 11.29 19.56
N ASN A 131 9.84 10.00 19.66
CA ASN A 131 10.11 9.10 18.54
C ASN A 131 8.85 8.38 17.99
N LYS A 132 7.64 8.90 18.23
CA LYS A 132 6.38 8.27 17.76
C LYS A 132 6.32 7.96 16.26
N LEU A 133 7.02 8.74 15.43
CA LEU A 133 7.14 8.50 14.00
C LEU A 133 7.95 7.25 13.69
N ASP A 134 9.03 7.01 14.42
CA ASP A 134 9.86 5.82 14.23
C ASP A 134 9.09 4.58 14.68
N ILE A 135 8.36 4.68 15.79
CA ILE A 135 7.49 3.59 16.29
C ILE A 135 6.44 3.20 15.25
N ILE A 136 5.68 4.16 14.71
CA ILE A 136 4.62 3.86 13.72
C ILE A 136 5.19 3.39 12.37
N ARG A 137 6.46 3.70 12.09
CA ARG A 137 7.20 3.20 10.93
C ARG A 137 7.91 1.88 11.17
N GLY A 138 7.85 1.31 12.37
CA GLY A 138 8.53 0.05 12.72
C GLY A 138 10.05 0.16 12.80
N LEU A 139 10.58 1.35 13.11
CA LEU A 139 12.01 1.66 13.17
C LEU A 139 12.56 1.78 14.61
N ALA A 140 11.69 1.69 15.62
CA ALA A 140 12.03 1.83 17.04
C ALA A 140 12.50 0.53 17.69
#